data_AF-A0A7N0UAK3-F1
#
_entry.id   AF-A0A7N0UAK3-F1
#
_cell.length_a   1.000
_cell.length_b   1.000
_cell.length_c   1.000
_cell.angle_alpha   90.00
_cell.angle_beta   90.00
_cell.angle_gamma   90.00
#
_symmetry.space_group_name_H-M   'P 1'
#
loop_
_entity.id
_entity.type
_entity.pdbx_description
1 polymer ?
#
loop_
_entity_poly.entity_id
_entity_poly.type
_entity_poly.pdbx_seq_one_letter_code
_entity_poly.pdbx_strand_id
1 'polypeptide(L)' 'MKPRTEAYQCWYLIHGKNAGPNTNGSHFFVTLAPGPSLDGKHTIFGRVCNGMEIIKRLGSVQTDHTDR' A
#
# COMPACT_ATOMS: atom_id res chain seq x y z
N MET A 1 3.61 -25.95 3.99
CA MET A 1 4.28 -24.63 3.79
C MET A 1 4.11 -24.27 2.32
N LYS A 2 3.16 -23.40 1.96
CA LYS A 2 2.94 -23.05 0.54
C LYS A 2 4.05 -22.08 0.07
N PRO A 3 4.59 -22.26 -1.15
CA PRO A 3 5.69 -21.46 -1.68
C PRO A 3 5.28 -19.99 -1.81
N ARG A 4 6.17 -19.09 -1.39
CA ARG A 4 5.94 -17.64 -1.23
C ARG A 4 6.07 -16.85 -2.54
N THR A 5 5.83 -17.48 -3.69
CA THR A 5 6.20 -16.94 -5.01
C THR A 5 5.11 -16.96 -6.07
N GLU A 6 3.88 -17.38 -5.75
CA GLU A 6 2.76 -17.25 -6.68
C GLU A 6 1.58 -16.53 -6.05
N ALA A 7 0.95 -15.71 -6.90
CA ALA A 7 -0.26 -14.91 -6.69
C ALA A 7 -0.04 -13.49 -6.14
N TYR A 8 -0.29 -12.52 -7.04
CA TYR A 8 -1.23 -11.42 -6.82
C TYR A 8 -1.72 -11.27 -5.38
N GLN A 9 -0.91 -10.66 -4.52
CA GLN A 9 -1.37 -10.24 -3.21
C GLN A 9 -0.83 -8.84 -3.01
N CYS A 10 -1.73 -7.88 -3.19
CA CYS A 10 -1.45 -6.47 -2.99
C CYS A 10 -1.82 -6.17 -1.54
N TRP A 11 -0.82 -5.75 -0.79
CA TRP A 11 -0.90 -5.57 0.65
C TRP A 11 -1.44 -4.15 0.90
N TYR A 12 -2.43 -4.01 1.79
CA TYR A 12 -2.83 -2.69 2.27
C TYR A 12 -1.79 -2.22 3.29
N LEU A 13 -1.31 -0.99 3.14
CA LEU A 13 -0.46 -0.34 4.13
C LEU A 13 -1.18 0.88 4.70
N ILE A 14 -1.37 0.95 6.02
CA ILE A 14 -1.61 2.23 6.72
C ILE A 14 -0.39 2.55 7.57
N HIS A 15 0.11 3.76 7.35
CA HIS A 15 0.29 4.79 8.38
C HIS A 15 1.09 5.93 7.73
N GLY A 16 0.39 6.86 7.07
CA GLY A 16 1.01 8.15 6.81
C GLY A 16 1.32 8.79 8.17
N LYS A 17 2.62 8.98 8.48
CA LYS A 17 3.06 9.74 9.65
C LYS A 17 2.54 11.17 9.54
N ASN A 18 1.41 11.46 10.17
CA ASN A 18 1.07 12.83 10.52
C ASN A 18 1.47 13.03 11.99
N ALA A 19 2.71 13.46 12.24
CA ALA A 19 3.14 14.05 13.52
C ALA A 19 3.47 13.16 14.75
N GLY A 20 3.61 11.83 14.66
CA GLY A 20 4.24 11.03 15.75
C GLY A 20 3.52 9.73 16.13
N PRO A 21 3.92 9.07 17.24
CA PRO A 21 3.22 7.90 17.78
C PRO A 21 1.76 8.24 18.12
N ASN A 22 0.82 7.33 17.83
CA ASN A 22 -0.61 7.44 18.15
C ASN A 22 -1.42 8.54 17.43
N THR A 23 -0.94 9.10 16.32
CA THR A 23 -1.68 10.08 15.51
C THR A 23 -2.32 9.47 14.25
N ASN A 24 -2.80 8.23 14.36
CA ASN A 24 -3.37 7.50 13.23
C ASN A 24 -4.68 8.18 12.77
N GLY A 25 -4.62 8.86 11.63
CA GLY A 25 -5.80 9.39 10.93
C GLY A 25 -6.44 8.36 9.99
N SER A 26 -7.30 8.81 9.09
CA SER A 26 -7.99 7.99 8.08
C SER A 26 -7.17 7.73 6.81
N HIS A 27 -5.94 8.22 6.73
CA HIS A 27 -5.10 8.10 5.53
C HIS A 27 -4.50 6.69 5.39
N PHE A 28 -4.62 6.12 4.20
CA PHE A 28 -4.07 4.82 3.82
C PHE A 28 -3.45 4.86 2.43
N PHE A 29 -2.62 3.86 2.12
CA PHE A 29 -2.08 3.69 0.78
C PHE A 29 -2.05 2.20 0.38
N VAL A 30 -1.92 1.95 -0.92
CA VAL A 30 -1.86 0.60 -1.49
C VAL A 30 -0.54 0.43 -2.22
N THR A 31 0.19 -0.63 -1.90
CA THR A 31 1.46 -0.91 -2.59
C THR A 31 1.22 -1.51 -3.96
N LEU A 32 1.84 -0.93 -4.98
CA LEU A 32 1.88 -1.50 -6.33
C LEU A 32 3.03 -2.50 -6.54
N ALA A 33 4.02 -2.48 -5.65
CA ALA A 33 5.19 -3.36 -5.67
C ALA A 33 5.65 -3.72 -4.23
N PRO A 34 6.46 -4.77 -4.02
CA PRO A 34 6.99 -5.13 -2.71
C PRO A 34 7.77 -3.97 -2.08
N GLY A 35 7.47 -3.65 -0.81
CA GLY A 35 8.12 -2.55 -0.08
C GLY A 35 8.76 -2.99 1.24
N PRO A 36 9.91 -3.69 1.21
CA PRO A 36 10.57 -4.19 2.43
C PRO A 36 10.94 -3.10 3.45
N SER A 37 11.11 -1.86 3.00
CA SER A 37 11.46 -0.71 3.86
C SER A 37 10.31 -0.22 4.75
N LEU A 38 9.10 -0.72 4.51
CA LEU A 38 7.85 -0.34 5.19
C LEU A 38 7.51 -1.30 6.34
N ASP A 39 8.15 -2.47 6.37
CA ASP A 39 7.98 -3.49 7.41
C ASP A 39 8.30 -2.91 8.80
N GLY A 40 7.40 -3.14 9.76
CA GLY A 40 7.54 -2.64 11.14
C GLY A 40 7.36 -1.13 11.32
N LYS A 41 7.21 -0.36 10.23
CA LYS A 41 6.92 1.09 10.27
C LYS A 41 5.45 1.42 10.01
N HIS A 42 4.74 0.54 9.31
CA HIS A 42 3.35 0.70 8.91
C HIS A 42 2.55 -0.51 9.36
N THR A 43 1.33 -0.27 9.83
CA THR A 43 0.41 -1.33 10.24
C THR A 43 -0.31 -1.87 9.01
N ILE A 44 -0.21 -3.17 8.80
CA ILE A 44 -0.91 -3.89 7.74
C ILE A 44 -2.25 -4.36 8.30
N PHE A 45 -3.36 -3.90 7.71
CA PHE A 45 -4.72 -4.21 8.17
C PHE A 45 -5.53 -5.06 7.17
N GLY A 46 -4.97 -5.36 5.98
CA GLY A 46 -5.57 -6.32 5.05
C GLY A 46 -4.83 -6.46 3.72
N ARG A 47 -5.51 -7.08 2.73
CA ARG A 47 -5.03 -7.22 1.34
C ARG A 47 -6.15 -7.07 0.32
N VAL A 48 -5.80 -6.63 -0.89
CA VAL A 48 -6.72 -6.58 -2.03
C VAL A 48 -6.95 -8.00 -2.53
N CYS A 49 -8.20 -8.47 -2.46
CA CYS A 49 -8.57 -9.81 -2.95
C CYS A 49 -9.01 -9.82 -4.42
N ASN A 50 -9.55 -8.70 -4.93
CA ASN A 50 -9.98 -8.54 -6.32
C ASN A 50 -9.85 -7.07 -6.76
N GLY A 51 -9.81 -6.80 -8.07
CA GLY A 51 -9.77 -5.44 -8.62
C GLY A 51 -8.37 -4.81 -8.73
N MET A 52 -7.31 -5.63 -8.74
CA MET A 52 -5.94 -5.11 -8.81
C MET A 52 -5.63 -4.37 -10.12
N GLU A 53 -6.31 -4.71 -11.20
CA GLU A 53 -6.24 -3.98 -12.47
C GLU A 53 -6.67 -2.52 -12.35
N ILE A 54 -7.69 -2.22 -11.53
CA ILE A 54 -8.17 -0.86 -11.28
C ILE A 54 -7.09 -0.09 -10.52
N ILE A 55 -6.51 -0.73 -9.49
CA ILE A 55 -5.46 -0.13 -8.68
C ILE A 55 -4.20 0.17 -9.52
N LYS A 56 -3.82 -0.74 -10.43
CA LYS A 56 -2.73 -0.49 -11.39
C LYS A 56 -3.04 0.67 -12.33
N ARG A 57 -4.28 0.78 -12.82
CA ARG A 57 -4.71 1.92 -13.64
C ARG A 57 -4.64 3.23 -12.87
N LEU A 58 -5.11 3.26 -11.63
CA LEU A 58 -5.01 4.44 -10.75
C LEU A 58 -3.56 4.87 -10.54
N GLY A 59 -2.65 3.92 -10.36
CA GLY A 59 -1.21 4.20 -10.22
C GLY A 59 -0.49 4.64 -11.51
N SER A 60 -1.18 4.66 -12.65
CA SER A 60 -0.62 5.05 -13.95
C SER A 60 -1.22 6.36 -14.48
N VAL A 61 -2.02 7.07 -13.67
CA VAL A 61 -2.58 8.37 -14.02
C VAL A 61 -1.44 9.40 -14.08
N GLN A 62 -1.54 10.36 -15.01
CA GLN A 62 -0.57 11.46 -15.07
C GLN A 62 -0.65 12.28 -13.79
N THR A 63 0.50 12.46 -13.15
CA THR A 63 0.64 13.30 -11.97
C THR A 63 1.42 14.56 -12.28
N ASP A 64 1.17 15.60 -11.49
CA ASP A 64 1.99 16.81 -11.54
C ASP A 64 3.36 16.60 -10.83
N HIS A 65 4.17 17.66 -10.79
CA HIS A 65 5.48 17.67 -10.12
C HIS A 65 5.41 17.53 -8.59
N THR A 66 4.21 17.53 -8.02
CA THR A 66 3.93 17.32 -6.59
C THR A 66 3.23 15.99 -6.32
N ASP A 67 3.25 15.07 -7.31
CA ASP A 67 2.63 13.76 -7.24
C ASP A 67 1.11 13.79 -6.98
N ARG A 68 0.42 14.83 -7.48
CA ARG A 68 -1.05 14.94 -7.46
C ARG A 68 -1.71 14.49 -8.76
#